data_AF-A0AAD8Y5U8-F1
#
_entry.id   AF-A0AAD8Y5U8-F1
#
_cell.length_a   1.000
_cell.length_b   1.000
_cell.length_c   1.000
_cell.angle_alpha   90.00
_cell.angle_beta   90.00
_cell.angle_gamma   90.00
#
_symmetry.space_group_name_H-M   'P 1'
#
loop_
_entity.id
_entity.type
_entity.pdbx_description
1 polymer ?
#
loop_
_entity_poly.entity_id
_entity_poly.type
_entity_poly.pdbx_seq_one_letter_code
_entity_poly.pdbx_strand_id
1 'polypeptide(L)'
;MISIIEIADKDPSLQHDGMSHSIAMAETSIGEFRYELGTKEDLEEAKTHFIRSKDLWEGLGEDLDVRAMERAIRMVGAKLSGTEPELDAEEILFWRKLYNDCIERFGENDIFTIEQGVDLATALHDADHIIEAERFLTTLAQKCRRVHGIDHKVTKETLVALQEIKVRQVYLSTGSGVFQALRYESDRERIVLQGPLPEHLDERNVDKEKTLTIDSKDARSLKGTPVVCHSLQLRSMVHLNGKIGEIRAYFGEDESICLVHFEEEGLNPTKVKLENVRILFELPEKK
;
A
#
# COMPACT_ATOMS: atom_id res chain seq x y z
N MET A 1 3.28 24.25 18.75
CA MET A 1 2.36 23.17 19.18
C MET A 1 2.47 22.88 20.67
N ILE A 2 3.68 22.62 21.21
CA ILE A 2 3.87 22.37 22.66
C ILE A 2 3.22 23.41 23.57
N SER A 3 3.29 24.71 23.23
CA SER A 3 2.69 25.74 24.09
C SER A 3 1.16 25.68 24.21
N ILE A 4 0.43 25.16 23.20
CA ILE A 4 -1.04 25.08 23.25
C ILE A 4 -1.47 23.97 24.22
N ILE A 5 -0.80 22.83 24.18
CA ILE A 5 -1.05 21.71 25.10
C ILE A 5 -0.66 22.09 26.52
N GLU A 6 0.51 22.72 26.71
CA GLU A 6 0.92 23.19 28.05
C GLU A 6 -0.04 24.23 28.64
N ILE A 7 -0.69 25.06 27.80
CA ILE A 7 -1.71 26.01 28.23
C ILE A 7 -3.00 25.28 28.60
N ALA A 8 -3.43 24.32 27.79
CA ALA A 8 -4.63 23.51 28.05
C ALA A 8 -4.49 22.62 29.30
N ASP A 9 -3.31 22.03 29.54
CA ASP A 9 -3.04 21.22 30.74
C ASP A 9 -3.06 22.07 32.02
N LYS A 10 -2.71 23.36 31.93
CA LYS A 10 -2.74 24.31 33.06
C LYS A 10 -4.11 24.90 33.31
N ASP A 11 -4.99 24.92 32.31
CA ASP A 11 -6.36 25.40 32.43
C ASP A 11 -7.35 24.49 31.66
N PRO A 12 -7.89 23.47 32.35
CA PRO A 12 -8.84 22.51 31.75
C PRO A 12 -10.12 23.15 31.20
N SER A 13 -10.46 24.38 31.61
CA SER A 13 -11.64 25.08 31.08
C SER A 13 -11.48 25.45 29.60
N LEU A 14 -10.25 25.59 29.12
CA LEU A 14 -9.95 25.87 27.71
C LEU A 14 -10.27 24.70 26.77
N GLN A 15 -10.37 23.48 27.30
CA GLN A 15 -10.88 22.33 26.53
C GLN A 15 -12.38 22.45 26.22
N HIS A 16 -13.13 23.26 26.98
CA HIS A 16 -14.55 23.56 26.76
C HIS A 16 -14.80 24.82 25.91
N ASP A 17 -13.81 25.72 25.78
CA ASP A 17 -13.95 27.06 25.18
C ASP A 17 -13.63 27.11 23.67
N GLY A 18 -13.80 25.99 22.96
CA GLY A 18 -13.66 25.92 21.50
C GLY A 18 -12.24 25.68 20.98
N MET A 19 -11.26 25.46 21.86
CA MET A 19 -9.89 25.08 21.46
C MET A 19 -9.68 23.57 21.29
N SER A 20 -10.69 22.73 21.57
CA SER A 20 -10.60 21.26 21.54
C SER A 20 -10.07 20.74 20.20
N HIS A 21 -10.49 21.34 19.07
CA HIS A 21 -10.01 20.99 17.74
C HIS A 21 -8.50 21.24 17.58
N SER A 22 -8.01 22.41 18.01
CA SER A 22 -6.58 22.75 17.93
C SER A 22 -5.72 21.89 18.86
N ILE A 23 -6.25 21.52 20.02
CA ILE A 23 -5.57 20.61 20.96
C ILE A 23 -5.49 19.21 20.34
N ALA A 24 -6.59 18.70 19.77
CA ALA A 24 -6.62 17.39 19.13
C ALA A 24 -5.62 17.30 17.97
N MET A 25 -5.56 18.31 17.10
CA MET A 25 -4.54 18.38 16.04
C MET A 25 -3.10 18.40 16.59
N ALA A 26 -2.86 19.14 17.66
CA ALA A 26 -1.53 19.23 18.27
C ALA A 26 -1.12 17.89 18.91
N GLU A 27 -2.04 17.21 19.59
CA GLU A 27 -1.85 15.87 20.14
C GLU A 27 -1.53 14.86 19.02
N THR A 28 -2.29 14.88 17.91
CA THR A 28 -2.00 14.05 16.72
C THR A 28 -0.58 14.30 16.19
N SER A 29 -0.20 15.56 15.98
CA SER A 29 1.11 15.91 15.41
C SER A 29 2.27 15.47 16.30
N ILE A 30 2.12 15.55 17.62
CA ILE A 30 3.15 15.07 18.56
C ILE A 30 3.20 13.55 18.54
N GLY A 31 2.03 12.89 18.50
CA GLY A 31 1.95 11.43 18.36
C GLY A 31 2.68 10.93 17.11
N GLU A 32 2.46 11.55 15.96
CA GLU A 32 3.14 11.23 14.69
C GLU A 32 4.66 11.41 14.80
N PHE A 33 5.11 12.55 15.32
CA PHE A 33 6.54 12.81 15.51
C PHE A 33 7.21 11.75 16.40
N ARG A 34 6.56 11.39 17.51
CA ARG A 34 7.05 10.35 18.42
C ARG A 34 7.05 8.97 17.75
N TYR A 35 6.00 8.67 16.98
CA TYR A 35 5.91 7.43 16.22
C TYR A 35 7.06 7.26 15.22
N GLU A 36 7.47 8.34 14.56
CA GLU A 36 8.61 8.34 13.62
C GLU A 36 9.96 8.08 14.31
N LEU A 37 10.17 8.59 15.53
CA LEU A 37 11.39 8.32 16.30
C LEU A 37 11.53 6.83 16.63
N GLY A 38 10.41 6.14 16.86
CA GLY A 38 10.34 4.68 16.86
C GLY A 38 11.01 3.96 18.03
N THR A 39 11.60 4.67 19.01
CA THR A 39 12.09 4.02 20.24
C THR A 39 10.91 3.49 21.04
N LYS A 40 11.15 2.48 21.91
CA LYS A 40 10.07 1.94 22.75
C LYS A 40 9.41 3.03 23.61
N GLU A 41 10.19 3.95 24.15
CA GLU A 41 9.70 5.07 24.96
C GLU A 41 8.88 6.04 24.10
N ASP A 42 9.39 6.44 22.93
CA ASP A 42 8.67 7.32 22.01
C ASP A 42 7.37 6.67 21.52
N LEU A 43 7.34 5.36 21.25
CA LEU A 43 6.13 4.66 20.84
C LEU A 43 5.05 4.66 21.95
N GLU A 44 5.41 4.47 23.22
CA GLU A 44 4.45 4.56 24.33
C GLU A 44 3.93 5.99 24.52
N GLU A 45 4.79 7.00 24.33
CA GLU A 45 4.37 8.41 24.31
C GLU A 45 3.44 8.70 23.14
N ALA A 46 3.77 8.24 21.93
CA ALA A 46 2.95 8.37 20.73
C ALA A 46 1.54 7.82 20.97
N LYS A 47 1.45 6.61 21.55
CA LYS A 47 0.18 5.99 21.92
C LYS A 47 -0.65 6.87 22.85
N THR A 48 0.00 7.48 23.84
CA THR A 48 -0.66 8.35 24.82
C THR A 48 -1.25 9.58 24.14
N HIS A 49 -0.49 10.21 23.25
CA HIS A 49 -0.95 11.36 22.47
C HIS A 49 -2.09 11.00 21.52
N PHE A 50 -2.02 9.86 20.83
CA PHE A 50 -3.11 9.40 19.96
C PHE A 50 -4.40 9.10 20.73
N ILE A 51 -4.31 8.51 21.94
CA ILE A 51 -5.50 8.29 22.80
C ILE A 51 -6.14 9.63 23.18
N ARG A 52 -5.34 10.62 23.60
CA ARG A 52 -5.86 11.95 23.96
C ARG A 52 -6.52 12.63 22.76
N SER A 53 -5.87 12.59 21.60
CA SER A 53 -6.43 13.12 20.36
C SER A 53 -7.75 12.44 20.01
N LYS A 54 -7.80 11.10 20.10
CA LYS A 54 -9.02 10.31 19.87
C LYS A 54 -10.17 10.78 20.75
N ASP A 55 -9.96 10.89 22.06
CA ASP A 55 -11.01 11.29 23.01
C ASP A 55 -11.56 12.69 22.70
N LEU A 56 -10.69 13.61 22.25
CA LEU A 56 -11.09 14.95 21.83
C LEU A 56 -11.91 14.93 20.53
N TRP A 57 -11.50 14.13 19.54
CA TRP A 57 -12.25 13.96 18.28
C TRP A 57 -13.61 13.31 18.50
N GLU A 58 -13.69 12.33 19.41
CA GLU A 58 -14.95 11.72 19.83
C GLU A 58 -15.89 12.77 20.44
N GLY A 59 -15.37 13.64 21.31
CA GLY A 59 -16.13 14.75 21.90
C GLY A 59 -16.63 15.78 20.87
N LEU A 60 -15.95 15.91 19.74
CA LEU A 60 -16.33 16.80 18.63
C LEU A 60 -17.27 16.14 17.61
N GLY A 61 -17.43 14.81 17.66
CA GLY A 61 -18.24 14.04 16.70
C GLY A 61 -17.56 13.84 15.34
N GLU A 62 -16.23 13.95 15.25
CA GLU A 62 -15.46 13.80 14.03
C GLU A 62 -15.05 12.33 13.80
N ASP A 63 -15.99 11.50 13.30
CA ASP A 63 -15.83 10.03 13.15
C ASP A 63 -14.57 9.60 12.37
N LEU A 64 -14.14 10.40 11.38
CA LEU A 64 -12.96 10.10 10.58
C LEU A 64 -11.67 10.24 11.39
N ASP A 65 -11.54 11.34 12.12
CA ASP A 65 -10.38 11.62 12.94
C ASP A 65 -10.29 10.62 14.11
N VAL A 66 -11.44 10.21 14.67
CA VAL A 66 -11.50 9.12 15.65
C VAL A 66 -10.92 7.82 15.07
N ARG A 67 -11.39 7.40 13.89
CA ARG A 67 -10.88 6.19 13.21
C ARG A 67 -9.39 6.30 12.87
N ALA A 68 -8.94 7.48 12.43
CA ALA A 68 -7.52 7.73 12.17
C ALA A 68 -6.67 7.50 13.42
N MET A 69 -7.13 7.99 14.58
CA MET A 69 -6.42 7.79 15.85
C MET A 69 -6.49 6.34 16.33
N GLU A 70 -7.63 5.65 16.17
CA GLU A 70 -7.72 4.21 16.48
C GLU A 70 -6.73 3.37 15.67
N ARG A 71 -6.56 3.70 14.38
CA ARG A 71 -5.56 3.09 13.53
C ARG A 71 -4.15 3.39 14.04
N ALA A 72 -3.82 4.66 14.32
CA ALA A 72 -2.51 5.04 14.82
C ALA A 72 -2.14 4.30 16.12
N ILE A 73 -3.11 4.18 17.05
CA ILE A 73 -2.97 3.39 18.28
C ILE A 73 -2.70 1.90 17.98
N ARG A 74 -3.42 1.32 17.01
CA ARG A 74 -3.22 -0.06 16.57
C ARG A 74 -1.82 -0.28 15.99
N MET A 75 -1.35 0.62 15.14
CA MET A 75 -0.02 0.56 14.54
C MET A 75 1.10 0.67 15.58
N VAL A 76 0.93 1.57 16.55
CA VAL A 76 1.86 1.67 17.70
C VAL A 76 1.90 0.36 18.48
N GLY A 77 0.73 -0.23 18.76
CA GLY A 77 0.62 -1.52 19.44
C GLY A 77 1.31 -2.65 18.67
N ALA A 78 1.16 -2.67 17.34
CA ALA A 78 1.81 -3.64 16.47
C ALA A 78 3.35 -3.50 16.52
N LYS A 79 3.89 -2.28 16.35
CA LYS A 79 5.34 -2.02 16.50
C LYS A 79 5.89 -2.41 17.87
N LEU A 80 5.18 -2.06 18.95
CA LEU A 80 5.60 -2.39 20.33
C LEU A 80 5.62 -3.90 20.60
N SER A 81 4.74 -4.66 19.94
CA SER A 81 4.65 -6.12 20.07
C SER A 81 5.51 -6.88 19.05
N GLY A 82 6.14 -6.18 18.10
CA GLY A 82 6.88 -6.80 17.00
C GLY A 82 5.97 -7.57 16.04
N THR A 83 4.71 -7.15 15.91
CA THR A 83 3.73 -7.72 14.98
C THR A 83 3.45 -6.75 13.85
N GLU A 84 3.05 -7.26 12.69
CA GLU A 84 2.52 -6.44 11.61
C GLU A 84 1.00 -6.28 11.78
N PRO A 85 0.46 -5.06 11.61
CA PRO A 85 -0.98 -4.88 11.63
C PRO A 85 -1.60 -5.54 10.40
N GLU A 86 -2.52 -6.48 10.62
CA GLU A 86 -3.32 -7.05 9.54
C GLU A 86 -4.28 -5.95 9.04
N LEU A 87 -4.16 -5.58 7.76
CA LEU A 87 -5.09 -4.66 7.11
C LEU A 87 -6.26 -5.45 6.54
N ASP A 88 -7.47 -4.98 6.79
CA ASP A 88 -8.70 -5.59 6.29
C ASP A 88 -9.36 -4.71 5.21
N ALA A 89 -10.48 -5.18 4.68
CA ALA A 89 -11.23 -4.42 3.68
C ALA A 89 -11.83 -3.12 4.24
N GLU A 90 -12.07 -3.03 5.55
CA GLU A 90 -12.60 -1.81 6.18
C GLU A 90 -11.55 -0.71 6.20
N GLU A 91 -10.28 -1.08 6.36
CA GLU A 91 -9.15 -0.17 6.31
C GLU A 91 -9.02 0.51 4.93
N ILE A 92 -9.13 -0.23 3.83
CA ILE A 92 -9.13 0.36 2.48
C ILE A 92 -10.31 1.33 2.31
N LEU A 93 -11.50 0.96 2.82
CA LEU A 93 -12.68 1.83 2.76
C LEU A 93 -12.48 3.11 3.57
N PHE A 94 -11.82 3.02 4.73
CA PHE A 94 -11.43 4.18 5.53
C PHE A 94 -10.50 5.10 4.73
N TRP A 95 -9.42 4.59 4.15
CA TRP A 95 -8.49 5.39 3.34
C TRP A 95 -9.13 6.03 2.12
N ARG A 96 -10.03 5.31 1.44
CA ARG A 96 -10.80 5.87 0.31
C ARG A 96 -11.68 7.02 0.77
N LYS A 97 -12.38 6.85 1.90
CA LYS A 97 -13.25 7.89 2.45
C LYS A 97 -12.43 9.12 2.84
N LEU A 98 -11.34 8.93 3.60
CA LEU A 98 -10.45 10.01 4.01
C LEU A 98 -9.86 10.77 2.82
N TYR A 99 -9.37 10.08 1.80
CA TYR A 99 -8.85 10.71 0.59
C TYR A 99 -9.93 11.55 -0.13
N ASN A 100 -11.14 11.01 -0.27
CA ASN A 100 -12.26 11.73 -0.89
C ASN A 100 -12.68 12.97 -0.08
N ASP A 101 -12.73 12.86 1.24
CA ASP A 101 -13.05 13.98 2.12
C ASP A 101 -11.97 15.09 2.03
N CYS A 102 -10.70 14.71 1.86
CA CYS A 102 -9.62 15.66 1.60
C CYS A 102 -9.78 16.35 0.24
N ILE A 103 -10.17 15.62 -0.82
CA ILE A 103 -10.50 16.23 -2.11
C ILE A 103 -11.62 17.27 -1.95
N GLU A 104 -12.68 16.94 -1.22
CA GLU A 104 -13.82 17.84 -1.02
C GLU A 104 -13.44 19.09 -0.21
N ARG A 105 -12.63 18.93 0.85
CA ARG A 105 -12.26 20.01 1.77
C ARG A 105 -11.15 20.92 1.22
N PHE A 106 -10.12 20.34 0.62
CA PHE A 106 -8.88 21.04 0.26
C PHE A 106 -8.62 21.09 -1.25
N GLY A 107 -9.24 20.19 -2.00
CA GLY A 107 -9.05 20.06 -3.44
C GLY A 107 -7.97 19.04 -3.80
N GLU A 108 -8.13 18.43 -4.97
CA GLU A 108 -7.31 17.31 -5.43
C GLU A 108 -5.80 17.59 -5.63
N ASN A 109 -5.40 18.86 -5.62
CA ASN A 109 -4.02 19.33 -5.83
C ASN A 109 -3.39 19.85 -4.53
N ASP A 110 -4.13 19.80 -3.41
CA ASP A 110 -3.59 20.18 -2.11
C ASP A 110 -2.55 19.16 -1.63
N ILE A 111 -1.52 19.63 -0.93
CA ILE A 111 -0.41 18.79 -0.45
C ILE A 111 -0.91 17.67 0.48
N PHE A 112 -1.83 17.99 1.39
CA PHE A 112 -2.36 17.03 2.34
C PHE A 112 -3.20 15.99 1.62
N THR A 113 -4.04 16.41 0.66
CA THR A 113 -4.82 15.48 -0.17
C THR A 113 -3.93 14.49 -0.91
N ILE A 114 -2.78 14.95 -1.42
CA ILE A 114 -1.84 14.09 -2.11
C ILE A 114 -1.15 13.10 -1.16
N GLU A 115 -0.73 13.55 0.03
CA GLU A 115 -0.15 12.68 1.06
C GLU A 115 -1.14 11.56 1.44
N GLN A 116 -2.40 11.90 1.69
CA GLN A 116 -3.46 10.91 1.94
C GLN A 116 -3.69 9.96 0.74
N GLY A 117 -3.42 10.43 -0.48
CA GLY A 117 -3.42 9.59 -1.68
C GLY A 117 -2.27 8.58 -1.71
N VAL A 118 -1.08 8.95 -1.23
CA VAL A 118 0.03 8.00 -1.09
C VAL A 118 -0.32 6.94 -0.05
N ASP A 119 -0.88 7.35 1.09
CA ASP A 119 -1.30 6.41 2.14
C ASP A 119 -2.38 5.43 1.67
N LEU A 120 -3.39 5.91 0.92
CA LEU A 120 -4.38 5.04 0.29
C LEU A 120 -3.74 4.05 -0.69
N ALA A 121 -2.76 4.48 -1.48
CA ALA A 121 -2.06 3.57 -2.39
C ALA A 121 -1.27 2.49 -1.64
N THR A 122 -0.62 2.85 -0.54
CA THR A 122 0.09 1.90 0.34
C THR A 122 -0.90 0.90 0.94
N ALA A 123 -2.04 1.37 1.48
CA ALA A 123 -3.06 0.47 2.02
C ALA A 123 -3.64 -0.48 0.96
N LEU A 124 -3.83 -0.01 -0.28
CA LEU A 124 -4.21 -0.86 -1.41
C LEU A 124 -3.11 -1.89 -1.72
N HIS A 125 -1.84 -1.48 -1.74
CA HIS A 125 -0.70 -2.38 -1.99
C HIS A 125 -0.64 -3.51 -0.96
N ASP A 126 -0.68 -3.16 0.32
CA ASP A 126 -0.55 -4.10 1.43
C ASP A 126 -1.75 -5.06 1.53
N ALA A 127 -2.90 -4.64 1.00
CA ALA A 127 -4.08 -5.49 0.86
C ALA A 127 -4.12 -6.28 -0.47
N ASP A 128 -2.99 -6.40 -1.19
CA ASP A 128 -2.85 -7.10 -2.48
C ASP A 128 -3.68 -6.49 -3.64
N HIS A 129 -4.12 -5.22 -3.56
CA HIS A 129 -4.82 -4.46 -4.63
C HIS A 129 -3.82 -3.69 -5.53
N ILE A 130 -2.78 -4.37 -5.99
CA ILE A 130 -1.62 -3.77 -6.67
C ILE A 130 -2.01 -3.09 -7.97
N ILE A 131 -2.95 -3.65 -8.76
CA ILE A 131 -3.36 -3.01 -10.01
C ILE A 131 -4.00 -1.64 -9.75
N GLU A 132 -4.87 -1.57 -8.75
CA GLU A 132 -5.53 -0.33 -8.37
C GLU A 132 -4.52 0.69 -7.85
N ALA A 133 -3.66 0.26 -6.91
CA ALA A 133 -2.61 1.09 -6.33
C ALA A 133 -1.64 1.63 -7.40
N GLU A 134 -1.17 0.81 -8.34
CA GLU A 134 -0.22 1.24 -9.37
C GLU A 134 -0.85 2.29 -10.31
N ARG A 135 -2.11 2.09 -10.72
CA ARG A 135 -2.82 3.07 -11.56
C ARG A 135 -3.07 4.37 -10.82
N PHE A 136 -3.44 4.26 -9.55
CA PHE A 136 -3.68 5.41 -8.70
C PHE A 136 -2.40 6.22 -8.48
N LEU A 137 -1.30 5.58 -8.07
CA LEU A 137 0.02 6.21 -7.94
C LEU A 137 0.54 6.77 -9.26
N THR A 138 0.29 6.12 -10.39
CA THR A 138 0.67 6.66 -11.71
C THR A 138 -0.01 8.01 -11.95
N THR A 139 -1.31 8.10 -11.66
CA THR A 139 -2.09 9.33 -11.79
C THR A 139 -1.63 10.38 -10.78
N LEU A 140 -1.42 9.97 -9.53
CA LEU A 140 -0.98 10.85 -8.45
C LEU A 140 0.41 11.42 -8.72
N ALA A 141 1.37 10.61 -9.17
CA ALA A 141 2.73 11.04 -9.52
C ALA A 141 2.76 12.04 -10.68
N GLN A 142 1.87 11.90 -11.66
CA GLN A 142 1.70 12.91 -12.72
C GLN A 142 1.19 14.23 -12.14
N LYS A 143 0.20 14.17 -11.25
CA LYS A 143 -0.37 15.34 -10.58
C LYS A 143 0.66 16.05 -9.70
N CYS A 144 1.38 15.31 -8.84
CA CYS A 144 2.42 15.84 -7.96
C CYS A 144 3.51 16.59 -8.74
N ARG A 145 4.02 15.98 -9.82
CA ARG A 145 5.03 16.62 -10.69
C ARG A 145 4.54 17.93 -11.28
N ARG A 146 3.27 18.00 -11.69
CA ARG A 146 2.67 19.22 -12.25
C ARG A 146 2.49 20.33 -11.22
N VAL A 147 2.04 19.98 -10.02
CA VAL A 147 1.65 20.95 -8.99
C VAL A 147 2.83 21.41 -8.14
N HIS A 148 3.66 20.48 -7.67
CA HIS A 148 4.74 20.76 -6.70
C HIS A 148 6.13 20.75 -7.34
N GLY A 149 6.27 20.18 -8.53
CA GLY A 149 7.56 19.98 -9.18
C GLY A 149 8.28 18.70 -8.75
N ILE A 150 9.28 18.29 -9.53
CA ILE A 150 9.99 17.02 -9.36
C ILE A 150 10.83 16.94 -8.08
N ASP A 151 11.30 18.08 -7.58
CA ASP A 151 12.20 18.13 -6.42
C ASP A 151 11.47 18.14 -5.08
N HIS A 152 10.14 18.32 -5.08
CA HIS A 152 9.33 18.36 -3.87
C HIS A 152 9.32 17.00 -3.15
N LYS A 153 9.35 17.02 -1.81
CA LYS A 153 9.39 15.83 -0.95
C LYS A 153 8.29 14.83 -1.32
N VAL A 154 7.03 15.26 -1.29
CA VAL A 154 5.86 14.42 -1.62
C VAL A 154 5.91 13.85 -3.03
N THR A 155 6.45 14.60 -4.00
CA THR A 155 6.61 14.08 -5.37
C THR A 155 7.63 12.94 -5.41
N LYS A 156 8.73 13.06 -4.68
CA LYS A 156 9.75 12.01 -4.58
C LYS A 156 9.19 10.77 -3.88
N GLU A 157 8.48 10.94 -2.78
CA GLU A 157 7.83 9.84 -2.05
C GLU A 157 6.83 9.10 -2.93
N THR A 158 5.95 9.83 -3.64
CA THR A 158 5.00 9.23 -4.58
C THR A 158 5.72 8.44 -5.70
N LEU A 159 6.85 8.95 -6.20
CA LEU A 159 7.64 8.27 -7.24
C LEU A 159 8.36 7.02 -6.71
N VAL A 160 8.85 7.05 -5.46
CA VAL A 160 9.43 5.87 -4.80
C VAL A 160 8.36 4.80 -4.62
N ALA A 161 7.20 5.14 -4.06
CA ALA A 161 6.09 4.20 -3.92
C ALA A 161 5.65 3.61 -5.27
N LEU A 162 5.58 4.44 -6.32
CA LEU A 162 5.28 3.97 -7.68
C LEU A 162 6.38 3.04 -8.25
N GLN A 163 7.64 3.26 -7.89
CA GLN A 163 8.73 2.39 -8.32
C GLN A 163 8.67 1.03 -7.60
N GLU A 164 8.40 1.04 -6.30
CA GLU A 164 8.30 -0.17 -5.47
C GLU A 164 7.15 -1.07 -5.94
N ILE A 165 5.96 -0.50 -6.16
CA ILE A 165 4.80 -1.27 -6.62
C ILE A 165 5.01 -1.91 -8.00
N LYS A 166 5.88 -1.33 -8.82
CA LYS A 166 6.24 -1.86 -10.14
C LYS A 166 7.22 -3.04 -10.08
N VAL A 167 7.81 -3.34 -8.92
CA VAL A 167 8.70 -4.49 -8.76
C VAL A 167 7.87 -5.77 -8.74
N ARG A 168 7.95 -6.57 -9.80
CA ARG A 168 7.27 -7.88 -9.89
C ARG A 168 8.06 -8.93 -9.13
N GLN A 169 7.68 -9.18 -7.88
CA GLN A 169 8.42 -10.11 -7.02
C GLN A 169 8.00 -11.56 -7.26
N VAL A 170 8.99 -12.47 -7.24
CA VAL A 170 8.80 -13.92 -7.33
C VAL A 170 9.71 -14.66 -6.34
N TYR A 171 9.29 -15.84 -5.87
CA TYR A 171 10.15 -16.81 -5.20
C TYR A 171 10.35 -18.04 -6.07
N LEU A 172 11.45 -18.77 -5.81
CA LEU A 172 11.81 -19.99 -6.53
C LEU A 172 11.35 -21.22 -5.76
N SER A 173 10.81 -22.23 -6.44
CA SER A 173 10.35 -23.45 -5.77
C SER A 173 11.47 -24.25 -5.07
N THR A 174 12.74 -24.05 -5.46
CA THR A 174 13.88 -24.83 -4.97
C THR A 174 14.89 -24.02 -4.13
N GLY A 175 14.57 -22.78 -3.75
CA GLY A 175 15.53 -21.89 -3.11
C GLY A 175 14.92 -20.92 -2.11
N SER A 176 15.78 -20.28 -1.33
CA SER A 176 15.40 -19.15 -0.48
C SER A 176 15.63 -17.82 -1.19
N GLY A 177 14.81 -16.84 -0.85
CA GLY A 177 14.92 -15.46 -1.34
C GLY A 177 13.86 -15.08 -2.37
N VAL A 178 13.65 -13.78 -2.47
CA VAL A 178 12.73 -13.14 -3.42
C VAL A 178 13.57 -12.54 -4.55
N PHE A 179 13.05 -12.57 -5.77
CA PHE A 179 13.69 -12.03 -6.96
C PHE A 179 12.72 -11.09 -7.68
N GLN A 180 13.25 -10.09 -8.40
CA GLN A 180 12.44 -9.34 -9.35
C GLN A 180 12.37 -10.11 -10.68
N ALA A 181 11.16 -10.37 -11.15
CA ALA A 181 10.92 -10.77 -12.52
C ALA A 181 11.01 -9.56 -13.45
N LEU A 182 11.89 -9.65 -14.45
CA LEU A 182 12.14 -8.55 -15.39
C LEU A 182 11.37 -8.70 -16.69
N ARG A 183 11.37 -9.92 -17.26
CA ARG A 183 10.74 -10.23 -18.55
C ARG A 183 10.67 -11.73 -18.79
N TYR A 184 9.81 -12.15 -19.70
CA TYR A 184 9.91 -13.46 -20.34
C TYR A 184 10.94 -13.45 -21.48
N GLU A 185 11.49 -14.63 -21.81
CA GLU A 185 12.17 -14.84 -23.10
C GLU A 185 11.15 -15.00 -24.24
N SER A 186 11.63 -15.08 -25.49
CA SER A 186 10.77 -15.10 -26.69
C SER A 186 9.78 -16.27 -26.73
N ASP A 187 10.14 -17.39 -26.11
CA ASP A 187 9.29 -18.58 -26.00
C ASP A 187 8.18 -18.44 -24.93
N ARG A 188 8.33 -17.49 -24.00
CA ARG A 188 7.50 -17.32 -22.80
C ARG A 188 7.47 -18.54 -21.86
N GLU A 189 8.37 -19.49 -22.07
CA GLU A 189 8.59 -20.64 -21.20
C GLU A 189 9.65 -20.31 -20.16
N ARG A 190 10.55 -19.38 -20.47
CA ARG A 190 11.63 -18.96 -19.58
C ARG A 190 11.42 -17.53 -19.10
N ILE A 191 11.80 -17.27 -17.84
CA ILE A 191 11.70 -15.95 -17.21
C ILE A 191 13.08 -15.48 -16.75
N VAL A 192 13.37 -14.20 -16.99
CA VAL A 192 14.59 -13.53 -16.56
C VAL A 192 14.33 -12.85 -15.22
N LEU A 193 15.10 -13.23 -14.22
CA LEU A 193 15.00 -12.74 -12.86
C LEU A 193 16.27 -12.00 -12.45
N GLN A 194 16.13 -11.07 -11.51
CA GLN A 194 17.23 -10.32 -10.91
C GLN A 194 17.13 -10.37 -9.39
N GLY A 195 18.22 -10.68 -8.71
CA GLY A 195 18.26 -10.72 -7.25
C GLY A 195 19.38 -11.61 -6.68
N PRO A 196 19.21 -12.13 -5.45
CA PRO A 196 18.02 -11.96 -4.58
C PRO A 196 17.82 -10.49 -4.16
N LEU A 197 16.56 -10.11 -3.93
CA LEU A 197 16.19 -8.82 -3.38
C LEU A 197 16.52 -8.80 -1.87
N PRO A 198 16.97 -7.65 -1.33
CA PRO A 198 17.06 -7.45 0.12
C PRO A 198 15.67 -7.46 0.76
N GLU A 199 15.66 -7.53 2.10
CA GLU A 199 14.42 -7.40 2.88
C GLU A 199 13.76 -6.04 2.68
N HIS A 200 14.55 -4.97 2.59
CA HIS A 200 14.09 -3.61 2.32
C HIS A 200 14.59 -3.10 0.96
N LEU A 201 13.68 -2.64 0.09
CA LEU A 201 13.99 -2.27 -1.29
C LEU A 201 14.87 -1.02 -1.43
N ASP A 202 14.96 -0.18 -0.40
CA ASP A 202 15.86 0.97 -0.32
C ASP A 202 17.34 0.54 -0.20
N GLU A 203 17.61 -0.66 0.32
CA GLU A 203 18.96 -1.25 0.39
C GLU A 203 19.40 -1.88 -0.94
N ARG A 204 18.52 -1.89 -1.94
CA ARG A 204 18.73 -2.62 -3.18
C ARG A 204 19.91 -2.08 -3.97
N ASN A 205 20.82 -2.98 -4.35
CA ASN A 205 21.98 -2.67 -5.18
C ASN A 205 21.99 -3.54 -6.45
N VAL A 206 21.37 -3.00 -7.50
CA VAL A 206 21.17 -3.67 -8.80
C VAL A 206 22.48 -4.15 -9.42
N ASP A 207 23.60 -3.44 -9.21
CA ASP A 207 24.92 -3.79 -9.76
C ASP A 207 25.55 -5.02 -9.08
N LYS A 208 25.11 -5.34 -7.86
CA LYS A 208 25.57 -6.51 -7.10
C LYS A 208 24.65 -7.73 -7.26
N GLU A 209 23.45 -7.52 -7.80
CA GLU A 209 22.48 -8.59 -8.02
C GLU A 209 22.88 -9.51 -9.17
N LYS A 210 22.46 -10.77 -9.11
CA LYS A 210 22.66 -11.73 -10.19
C LYS A 210 21.45 -11.73 -11.10
N THR A 211 21.70 -11.78 -12.40
CA THR A 211 20.66 -12.10 -13.39
C THR A 211 20.66 -13.60 -13.66
N LEU A 212 19.49 -14.21 -13.62
CA LEU A 212 19.29 -15.63 -13.89
C LEU A 212 18.11 -15.84 -14.83
N THR A 213 18.14 -16.94 -15.56
CA THR A 213 17.08 -17.32 -16.50
C THR A 213 16.69 -18.76 -16.22
N ILE A 214 15.43 -18.94 -15.83
CA ILE A 214 14.90 -20.23 -15.39
C ILE A 214 13.61 -20.56 -16.14
N ASP A 215 13.11 -21.79 -15.98
CA ASP A 215 11.77 -22.13 -16.44
C ASP A 215 10.75 -21.33 -15.63
N SER A 216 9.78 -20.73 -16.30
CA SER A 216 8.72 -19.93 -15.70
C SER A 216 7.88 -20.74 -14.71
N LYS A 217 7.77 -22.06 -14.89
CA LYS A 217 7.07 -22.94 -13.95
C LYS A 217 7.84 -23.14 -12.65
N ASP A 218 9.10 -22.74 -12.57
CA ASP A 218 9.92 -22.83 -11.35
C ASP A 218 9.88 -21.51 -10.54
N ALA A 219 9.21 -20.48 -11.08
CA ALA A 219 8.94 -19.22 -10.40
C ALA A 219 7.50 -19.16 -9.89
N ARG A 220 7.30 -18.56 -8.72
CA ARG A 220 5.98 -18.25 -8.15
C ARG A 220 5.92 -16.78 -7.83
N SER A 221 4.93 -16.09 -8.35
CA SER A 221 4.69 -14.68 -8.05
C SER A 221 4.20 -14.49 -6.61
N LEU A 222 4.46 -13.33 -6.01
CA LEU A 222 3.81 -12.98 -4.76
C LEU A 222 2.32 -12.66 -5.00
N LYS A 223 1.54 -12.64 -3.92
CA LYS A 223 0.17 -12.11 -3.97
C LYS A 223 0.20 -10.65 -4.40
N GLY A 224 -0.92 -10.19 -4.96
CA GLY A 224 -1.05 -8.90 -5.60
C GLY A 224 -0.36 -8.80 -6.98
N THR A 225 0.50 -9.74 -7.38
CA THR A 225 1.21 -9.63 -8.67
C THR A 225 0.23 -9.50 -9.85
N PRO A 226 0.33 -8.43 -10.66
CA PRO A 226 -0.48 -8.28 -11.85
C PRO A 226 -0.19 -9.38 -12.86
N VAL A 227 -1.25 -9.95 -13.43
CA VAL A 227 -1.21 -11.04 -14.39
C VAL A 227 -2.20 -10.85 -15.53
N VAL A 228 -1.94 -11.56 -16.63
CA VAL A 228 -2.88 -11.74 -17.74
C VAL A 228 -3.19 -13.22 -17.94
N CYS A 229 -4.47 -13.56 -18.04
CA CYS A 229 -4.89 -14.93 -18.35
C CYS A 229 -4.62 -15.26 -19.82
N HIS A 230 -4.18 -16.49 -20.09
CA HIS A 230 -3.92 -16.96 -21.45
C HIS A 230 -4.10 -18.47 -21.61
N SER A 231 -4.24 -18.91 -22.86
CA SER A 231 -4.33 -20.32 -23.24
C SER A 231 -5.45 -21.13 -22.57
N LEU A 232 -6.47 -20.48 -22.01
CA LEU A 232 -7.63 -21.15 -21.42
C LEU A 232 -8.48 -21.80 -22.51
N GLN A 233 -8.65 -23.12 -22.42
CA GLN A 233 -9.41 -23.92 -23.40
C GLN A 233 -10.81 -24.30 -22.92
N LEU A 234 -11.07 -24.22 -21.61
CA LEU A 234 -12.39 -24.53 -21.08
C LEU A 234 -13.41 -23.51 -21.59
N ARG A 235 -14.52 -23.99 -22.17
CA ARG A 235 -15.56 -23.13 -22.75
C ARG A 235 -16.11 -22.11 -21.74
N SER A 236 -16.16 -22.46 -20.47
CA SER A 236 -16.59 -21.57 -19.39
C SER A 236 -15.57 -20.48 -19.03
N MET A 237 -14.32 -20.56 -19.49
CA MET A 237 -13.22 -19.67 -19.08
C MET A 237 -12.50 -19.00 -20.26
N VAL A 238 -12.74 -19.44 -21.50
CA VAL A 238 -12.07 -18.90 -22.69
C VAL A 238 -12.24 -17.37 -22.84
N HIS A 239 -13.34 -16.83 -22.33
CA HIS A 239 -13.62 -15.39 -22.31
C HIS A 239 -12.70 -14.58 -21.38
N LEU A 240 -11.98 -15.26 -20.48
CA LEU A 240 -11.00 -14.65 -19.58
C LEU A 240 -9.61 -14.49 -20.24
N ASN A 241 -9.37 -15.11 -21.40
CA ASN A 241 -8.10 -14.93 -22.11
C ASN A 241 -7.89 -13.46 -22.49
N GLY A 242 -6.74 -12.90 -22.12
CA GLY A 242 -6.39 -11.50 -22.31
C GLY A 242 -6.93 -10.55 -21.23
N LYS A 243 -7.75 -11.03 -20.30
CA LYS A 243 -8.20 -10.25 -19.15
C LYS A 243 -7.05 -10.11 -18.14
N ILE A 244 -6.97 -8.91 -17.56
CA ILE A 244 -5.97 -8.54 -16.57
C ILE A 244 -6.57 -8.73 -15.19
N GLY A 245 -5.77 -9.26 -14.28
CA GLY A 245 -6.13 -9.40 -12.88
C GLY A 245 -4.88 -9.53 -12.02
N GLU A 246 -5.06 -9.80 -10.74
CA GLU A 246 -3.97 -9.97 -9.79
C GLU A 246 -4.18 -11.24 -8.98
N ILE A 247 -3.08 -11.85 -8.53
CA ILE A 247 -3.12 -13.10 -7.78
C ILE A 247 -3.47 -12.83 -6.32
N ARG A 248 -4.51 -13.49 -5.79
CA ARG A 248 -4.95 -13.32 -4.39
C ARG A 248 -4.66 -14.51 -3.50
N ALA A 249 -4.58 -15.72 -4.05
CA ALA A 249 -4.30 -16.92 -3.29
C ALA A 249 -3.74 -18.02 -4.20
N TYR A 250 -3.04 -18.98 -3.59
CA TYR A 250 -2.60 -20.23 -4.21
C TYR A 250 -3.30 -21.44 -3.60
N PHE A 251 -3.47 -22.49 -4.39
CA PHE A 251 -4.11 -23.75 -4.00
C PHE A 251 -3.35 -24.94 -4.60
N GLY A 252 -3.47 -26.09 -3.95
CA GLY A 252 -2.77 -27.32 -4.31
C GLY A 252 -1.46 -27.49 -3.54
N GLU A 253 -0.96 -28.73 -3.47
CA GLU A 253 0.29 -29.04 -2.76
C GLU A 253 1.52 -28.35 -3.36
N ASP A 254 1.46 -28.04 -4.67
CA ASP A 254 2.52 -27.42 -5.46
C ASP A 254 2.20 -25.98 -5.89
N GLU A 255 1.12 -25.41 -5.33
CA GLU A 255 0.61 -24.08 -5.69
C GLU A 255 0.33 -23.92 -7.20
N SER A 256 -0.03 -25.01 -7.88
CA SER A 256 -0.30 -25.03 -9.33
C SER A 256 -1.57 -24.29 -9.74
N ILE A 257 -2.42 -23.89 -8.79
CA ILE A 257 -3.66 -23.15 -9.04
C ILE A 257 -3.61 -21.84 -8.27
N CYS A 258 -3.93 -20.74 -8.92
CA CYS A 258 -4.06 -19.42 -8.29
C CYS A 258 -5.50 -18.90 -8.40
N LEU A 259 -5.94 -18.11 -7.43
CA LEU A 259 -7.17 -17.30 -7.54
C LEU A 259 -6.78 -15.95 -8.12
N VAL A 260 -7.33 -15.64 -9.30
CA VAL A 260 -7.14 -14.35 -9.97
C VAL A 260 -8.36 -13.48 -9.70
N HIS A 261 -8.13 -12.28 -9.17
CA HIS A 261 -9.14 -11.23 -9.09
C HIS A 261 -8.97 -10.28 -10.28
N PHE A 262 -9.99 -10.13 -11.10
CA PHE A 262 -9.89 -9.37 -12.35
C PHE A 262 -10.11 -7.87 -12.12
N GLU A 263 -9.43 -7.06 -12.92
CA GLU A 263 -9.60 -5.60 -12.92
C GLU A 263 -10.98 -5.18 -13.46
N GLU A 264 -11.54 -5.95 -14.39
CA GLU A 264 -12.82 -5.62 -15.04
C GLU A 264 -14.00 -5.87 -14.09
N GLU A 265 -14.82 -4.84 -13.89
CA GLU A 265 -16.01 -4.91 -13.06
C GLU A 265 -16.97 -6.00 -13.53
N GLY A 266 -17.57 -6.71 -12.58
CA GLY A 266 -18.54 -7.77 -12.83
C GLY A 266 -17.92 -9.14 -13.15
N LEU A 267 -16.60 -9.25 -13.30
CA LEU A 267 -15.93 -10.54 -13.35
C LEU A 267 -15.68 -11.07 -11.94
N ASN A 268 -16.15 -12.29 -11.68
CA ASN A 268 -15.91 -12.94 -10.40
C ASN A 268 -14.45 -13.43 -10.31
N PRO A 269 -13.84 -13.39 -9.11
CA PRO A 269 -12.57 -14.06 -8.86
C PRO A 269 -12.61 -15.51 -9.32
N THR A 270 -11.61 -15.96 -10.06
CA THR A 270 -11.62 -17.27 -10.70
C THR A 270 -10.33 -18.03 -10.43
N LYS A 271 -10.46 -19.32 -10.11
CA LYS A 271 -9.32 -20.23 -9.98
C LYS A 271 -8.78 -20.58 -11.36
N VAL A 272 -7.50 -20.32 -11.59
CA VAL A 272 -6.80 -20.52 -12.86
C VAL A 272 -5.51 -21.29 -12.58
N LYS A 273 -5.15 -22.23 -13.46
CA LYS A 273 -3.85 -22.88 -13.35
C LYS A 273 -2.72 -21.89 -13.59
N LEU A 274 -1.60 -22.05 -12.89
CA LEU A 274 -0.45 -21.18 -13.03
C LEU A 274 0.10 -21.13 -14.47
N GLU A 275 0.04 -22.26 -15.20
CA GLU A 275 0.41 -22.35 -16.63
C GLU A 275 -0.49 -21.52 -17.57
N ASN A 276 -1.61 -20.99 -17.07
CA ASN A 276 -2.57 -20.17 -17.82
C ASN A 276 -2.59 -18.71 -17.36
N VAL A 277 -1.62 -18.29 -16.56
CA VAL A 277 -1.40 -16.89 -16.19
C VAL A 277 0.04 -16.47 -16.50
N ARG A 278 0.22 -15.20 -16.83
CA ARG A 278 1.54 -14.59 -17.05
C ARG A 278 1.65 -13.31 -16.26
N ILE A 279 2.81 -13.09 -15.64
CA ILE A 279 3.14 -11.83 -14.98
C ILE A 279 3.04 -10.70 -16.01
N LEU A 280 2.33 -9.65 -15.64
CA LEU A 280 2.20 -8.43 -16.41
C LEU A 280 3.19 -7.41 -15.87
N PHE A 281 4.28 -7.17 -16.61
CA PHE A 281 5.36 -6.27 -16.16
C PHE A 281 4.93 -4.80 -16.19
N GLU A 282 4.23 -4.38 -17.24
CA GLU A 282 3.68 -3.03 -17.36
C GLU A 282 2.17 -3.10 -17.53
N LEU A 283 1.43 -2.32 -16.74
CA LEU A 283 -0.01 -2.18 -16.92
C LEU A 283 -0.30 -1.33 -18.17
N PRO A 284 -1.14 -1.81 -19.10
CA PRO A 284 -1.59 -0.97 -20.20
C PRO A 284 -2.50 0.15 -19.67
N GLU A 285 -2.55 1.29 -20.36
CA GLU A 285 -3.50 2.35 -20.06
C GLU A 285 -4.94 1.82 -20.09
N LYS A 286 -5.78 2.29 -19.15
CA LYS A 286 -7.22 2.01 -19.21
C LYS A 286 -7.77 2.66 -20.48
N LYS A 287 -8.44 1.84 -21.30
CA LYS A 287 -9.15 2.30 -22.51
C LYS A 287 -10.51 2.89 -22.16
#